data_AF-A0A835PKV7-F1
#
_entry.id   AF-A0A835PKV7-F1
#
_cell.length_a   1.000
_cell.length_b   1.000
_cell.length_c   1.000
_cell.angle_alpha   90.00
_cell.angle_beta   90.00
_cell.angle_gamma   90.00
#
_symmetry.space_group_name_H-M   'P 1'
#
loop_
_entity.id
_entity.type
_entity.pdbx_description
1 polymer ?
#
loop_
_entity_poly.entity_id
_entity_poly.type
_entity_poly.pdbx_seq_one_letter_code
_entity_poly.pdbx_strand_id
1 'polypeptide(L)'
;MMEIDTCQVLDPLSEQESKDLTAVVEAAVASAEEADKRACSACKKQRKRCDAGCRLARFFPASQAADFDAVHRVFGTKNLLAMLDRVADEEGKRAVRDSLVFEATQRLADPRNGCCGLILGLQNRVVQTEAEMKRLESTIKELTVKNGFLMRFVQTQRQQQQQQQPEKGTNYVNHALHANNATSMDPRGFPNNGNPWIQ
;
A
#
# COMPACT_ATOMS: atom_id res chain seq x y z
N MET A 1 27.27 -5.29 -3.42
CA MET A 1 26.40 -4.51 -4.30
C MET A 1 25.32 -5.44 -4.79
N MET A 2 24.10 -5.33 -4.26
CA MET A 2 22.93 -6.01 -4.80
C MET A 2 22.32 -5.05 -5.81
N GLU A 3 22.49 -5.32 -7.10
CA GLU A 3 21.73 -4.64 -8.14
C GLU A 3 20.32 -5.21 -8.08
N ILE A 4 19.38 -4.42 -7.58
CA ILE A 4 17.96 -4.72 -7.71
C ILE A 4 17.57 -4.14 -9.06
N ASP A 5 17.40 -5.03 -10.02
CA ASP A 5 16.94 -4.72 -11.37
C ASP A 5 15.45 -4.38 -11.33
N THR A 6 15.12 -3.10 -11.11
CA THR A 6 13.73 -2.61 -10.98
C THR A 6 13.03 -2.37 -12.32
N CYS A 7 13.34 -3.13 -13.37
CA CYS A 7 12.79 -2.87 -14.70
C CYS A 7 12.18 -4.10 -15.38
N GLN A 8 11.35 -4.88 -14.67
CA GLN A 8 10.43 -5.84 -15.31
C GLN A 8 9.14 -6.00 -14.50
N VAL A 9 8.14 -5.17 -14.76
CA VAL A 9 6.74 -5.59 -15.01
C VAL A 9 5.91 -4.35 -15.38
N LEU A 10 5.93 -4.01 -16.66
CA LEU A 10 4.76 -3.51 -17.36
C LEU A 10 4.62 -4.42 -18.57
N ASP A 11 3.86 -5.49 -18.41
CA ASP A 11 3.37 -6.25 -19.55
C ASP A 11 2.57 -5.27 -20.43
N PRO A 12 2.88 -5.14 -21.74
CA PRO A 12 1.98 -4.46 -22.64
C PRO A 12 0.71 -5.32 -22.69
N LEU A 13 -0.39 -4.79 -22.13
CA LEU A 13 -1.72 -5.41 -22.17
C LEU A 13 -1.91 -6.06 -23.55
N SER A 14 -2.14 -7.37 -23.53
CA SER A 14 -2.25 -8.13 -24.77
C SER A 14 -3.33 -7.50 -25.64
N GLU A 15 -3.11 -7.44 -26.95
CA GLU A 15 -4.06 -6.82 -27.89
C GLU A 15 -5.47 -7.43 -27.81
N GLN A 16 -5.57 -8.63 -27.23
CA GLN A 16 -6.82 -9.31 -26.90
C GLN A 16 -7.56 -8.66 -25.71
N GLU A 17 -6.87 -8.29 -24.63
CA GLU A 17 -7.47 -7.58 -23.49
C GLU A 17 -8.02 -6.21 -23.88
N SER A 18 -7.39 -5.53 -24.86
CA SER A 18 -7.88 -4.26 -25.41
C SER A 18 -9.17 -4.43 -26.22
N LYS A 19 -9.27 -5.50 -27.03
CA LYS A 19 -10.49 -5.84 -27.79
C LYS A 19 -11.63 -6.27 -26.88
N ASP A 20 -11.31 -7.04 -25.83
CA ASP A 20 -12.28 -7.48 -24.84
C ASP A 20 -12.80 -6.28 -24.01
N LEU A 21 -11.94 -5.33 -23.63
CA LEU A 21 -12.37 -4.07 -23.00
C LEU A 21 -13.29 -3.25 -23.91
N THR A 22 -12.95 -3.15 -25.20
CA THR A 22 -13.74 -2.39 -26.18
C THR A 22 -15.12 -3.02 -26.38
N ALA A 23 -15.20 -4.36 -26.49
CA ALA A 23 -16.47 -5.07 -26.60
C ALA A 23 -17.34 -4.92 -25.34
N VAL A 24 -16.73 -4.90 -24.15
CA VAL A 24 -17.43 -4.64 -22.88
C VAL A 24 -17.99 -3.22 -22.84
N VAL A 25 -17.22 -2.24 -23.32
CA VAL A 25 -17.69 -0.85 -23.42
C VAL A 25 -18.82 -0.73 -24.43
N GLU A 26 -18.70 -1.32 -25.62
CA GLU A 26 -19.76 -1.32 -26.65
C GLU A 26 -21.06 -1.97 -26.15
N ALA A 27 -20.97 -3.10 -25.45
CA ALA A 27 -22.13 -3.75 -24.85
C ALA A 27 -22.78 -2.89 -23.75
N ALA A 28 -21.98 -2.18 -22.94
CA ALA A 28 -22.49 -1.25 -21.92
C ALA A 28 -23.19 -0.04 -22.55
N VAL A 29 -22.64 0.50 -23.64
CA VAL A 29 -23.24 1.61 -24.40
C VAL A 29 -24.58 1.18 -25.03
N ALA A 30 -24.63 0.00 -25.68
CA ALA A 30 -25.87 -0.53 -26.26
C ALA A 30 -26.95 -0.79 -25.19
N SER A 31 -26.56 -1.29 -24.00
CA SER A 31 -27.48 -1.46 -22.89
C SER A 31 -27.98 -0.13 -22.31
N ALA A 32 -27.18 0.94 -22.37
CA ALA A 32 -27.58 2.27 -21.92
C ALA A 32 -28.58 2.91 -22.88
N GLU A 33 -28.38 2.77 -24.20
CA GLU A 33 -29.31 3.26 -25.23
C GLU A 33 -30.68 2.56 -25.17
N GLU A 34 -30.70 1.24 -24.92
CA GLU A 34 -31.96 0.51 -24.76
C GLU A 34 -32.69 0.88 -23.46
N ALA A 35 -31.96 1.29 -22.42
CA ALA A 35 -32.54 1.84 -21.20
C ALA A 35 -33.15 3.24 -21.42
N ASP A 36 -32.66 4.00 -22.41
CA ASP A 36 -33.17 5.33 -22.77
C ASP A 36 -34.51 5.28 -23.52
N LYS A 37 -34.78 4.18 -24.24
CA LYS A 37 -36.10 3.92 -24.87
C LYS A 37 -37.19 3.55 -23.88
N ARG A 38 -36.83 3.22 -22.63
CA ARG A 38 -37.77 2.82 -21.57
C ARG A 38 -38.15 4.02 -20.72
N ALA A 39 -39.37 4.01 -20.17
CA ALA A 39 -39.78 5.03 -19.22
C ALA A 39 -38.78 5.09 -18.05
N CYS A 40 -38.33 6.31 -17.73
CA CYS A 40 -37.37 6.54 -16.64
C CYS A 40 -37.88 5.99 -15.32
N SER A 41 -36.98 5.69 -14.38
CA SER A 41 -37.36 5.03 -13.13
C SER A 41 -38.35 5.88 -12.31
N ALA A 42 -38.26 7.21 -12.42
CA ALA A 42 -39.19 8.14 -11.81
C ALA A 42 -40.63 8.03 -12.34
N CYS A 43 -40.79 8.11 -13.66
CA CYS A 43 -42.11 8.02 -14.30
C CYS A 43 -42.72 6.64 -14.13
N LYS A 44 -41.89 5.58 -14.20
CA LYS A 44 -42.31 4.20 -13.91
C LYS A 44 -42.86 4.08 -12.48
N LYS A 45 -42.15 4.60 -11.47
CA LYS A 45 -42.58 4.57 -10.06
C LYS A 45 -43.88 5.35 -9.84
N GLN A 46 -44.00 6.51 -10.48
CA GLN A 46 -45.18 7.38 -10.36
C GLN A 46 -46.36 6.95 -11.24
N ARG A 47 -46.20 5.90 -12.07
CA ARG A 47 -47.19 5.45 -13.06
C ARG A 47 -47.67 6.58 -14.00
N LYS A 48 -46.74 7.44 -14.43
CA LYS A 48 -46.98 8.54 -15.37
C LYS A 48 -46.27 8.29 -16.70
N ARG A 49 -46.75 8.94 -17.77
CA ARG A 49 -46.08 8.93 -19.07
C ARG A 49 -44.70 9.57 -18.96
N CYS A 50 -43.70 8.98 -19.64
CA CYS A 50 -42.36 9.54 -19.77
C CYS A 50 -42.20 10.08 -21.18
N ASP A 51 -42.16 11.41 -21.32
CA ASP A 51 -41.96 12.08 -22.61
C ASP A 51 -40.48 12.40 -22.85
N ALA A 52 -40.10 12.72 -24.09
CA ALA A 52 -38.72 13.04 -24.46
C ALA A 52 -38.14 14.24 -23.68
N GLY A 53 -38.99 15.14 -23.18
CA GLY A 53 -38.60 16.27 -22.34
C GLY A 53 -38.54 15.97 -20.83
N CYS A 54 -38.63 14.71 -20.41
CA CYS A 54 -38.67 14.34 -19.00
C CYS A 54 -37.38 14.76 -18.27
N ARG A 55 -37.50 15.74 -17.38
CA ARG A 55 -36.38 16.27 -16.59
C ARG A 55 -35.67 15.20 -15.76
N LEU A 56 -36.40 14.20 -15.28
CA LEU A 56 -35.84 13.13 -14.46
C LEU A 56 -35.22 12.00 -15.27
N ALA A 57 -35.53 11.86 -16.57
CA ALA A 57 -35.01 10.78 -17.39
C ALA A 57 -33.48 10.82 -17.50
N ARG A 58 -32.91 12.02 -17.69
CA ARG A 58 -31.45 12.24 -17.74
C ARG A 58 -30.72 11.90 -16.44
N PHE A 59 -31.40 11.99 -15.30
CA PHE A 59 -30.80 11.79 -13.98
C PHE A 59 -31.12 10.41 -13.41
N PHE A 60 -32.23 9.80 -13.79
CA PHE A 60 -32.73 8.54 -13.26
C PHE A 60 -33.23 7.65 -14.41
N PRO A 61 -32.30 7.12 -15.24
CA PRO A 61 -32.64 6.20 -16.31
C PRO A 61 -33.32 4.93 -15.78
N ALA A 62 -33.90 4.13 -16.67
CA ALA A 62 -34.64 2.93 -16.29
C ALA A 62 -33.81 1.89 -15.50
N SER A 63 -32.48 1.87 -15.69
CA SER A 63 -31.54 1.00 -14.98
C SER A 63 -31.36 1.37 -13.50
N GLN A 64 -31.59 2.64 -13.12
CA GLN A 64 -31.34 3.16 -11.78
C GLN A 64 -32.63 3.28 -10.97
N ALA A 65 -33.38 2.18 -10.94
CA ALA A 65 -34.65 2.13 -10.21
C ALA A 65 -34.47 2.15 -8.69
N ALA A 66 -33.42 1.49 -8.18
CA ALA A 66 -33.10 1.47 -6.75
C ALA A 66 -32.74 2.88 -6.25
N ASP A 67 -31.89 3.60 -6.99
CA ASP A 67 -31.44 4.95 -6.65
C ASP A 67 -32.61 5.93 -6.57
N PHE A 68 -33.50 5.90 -7.56
CA PHE A 68 -34.69 6.74 -7.54
C PHE A 68 -35.62 6.37 -6.37
N ASP A 69 -35.81 5.07 -6.09
CA ASP A 69 -36.66 4.65 -4.97
C ASP A 69 -36.11 5.14 -3.63
N ALA A 70 -34.79 5.09 -3.44
CA ALA A 70 -34.14 5.61 -2.24
C ALA A 70 -34.38 7.11 -2.08
N VAL A 71 -34.05 7.90 -3.11
CA VAL A 71 -34.24 9.37 -3.10
C VAL A 71 -35.71 9.74 -2.91
N HIS A 72 -36.63 9.02 -3.59
CA HIS A 72 -38.06 9.25 -3.47
C HIS A 72 -38.56 8.99 -2.04
N ARG A 73 -38.09 7.93 -1.37
CA ARG A 73 -38.52 7.62 0.00
C ARG A 73 -38.03 8.65 1.02
N VAL A 74 -36.81 9.15 0.87
CA VAL A 74 -36.19 10.05 1.86
C VAL A 74 -36.54 11.51 1.59
N PHE A 75 -36.40 11.96 0.34
CA PHE A 75 -36.58 13.36 -0.02
C PHE A 75 -37.93 13.62 -0.71
N GLY A 76 -38.45 12.64 -1.45
CA GLY A 76 -39.63 12.81 -2.30
C GLY A 76 -39.31 13.54 -3.61
N THR A 77 -40.14 13.31 -4.63
CA THR A 77 -39.91 13.87 -5.97
C THR A 77 -39.91 15.39 -6.01
N LYS A 78 -40.79 16.05 -5.22
CA LYS A 78 -40.89 17.51 -5.20
C LYS A 78 -39.60 18.16 -4.70
N ASN A 79 -39.03 17.65 -3.61
CA ASN A 79 -37.81 18.20 -3.04
C ASN A 79 -36.60 17.89 -3.93
N LEU A 80 -36.54 16.68 -4.51
CA LEU A 80 -35.54 16.33 -5.52
C LEU A 80 -35.53 17.36 -6.66
N LEU A 81 -36.68 17.63 -7.28
CA LEU A 81 -36.77 18.60 -8.37
C LEU A 81 -36.38 20.01 -7.92
N ALA A 82 -36.84 20.44 -6.73
CA ALA A 82 -36.49 21.74 -6.18
C ALA A 82 -34.98 21.89 -5.92
N MET A 83 -34.29 20.82 -5.49
CA MET A 83 -32.84 20.84 -5.29
C MET A 83 -32.08 20.86 -6.62
N LEU A 84 -32.55 20.12 -7.63
CA LEU A 84 -31.99 20.18 -8.98
C LEU A 84 -32.18 21.56 -9.63
N ASP A 85 -33.29 22.25 -9.35
CA ASP A 85 -33.57 23.59 -9.89
C ASP A 85 -32.76 24.71 -9.22
N ARG A 86 -32.12 24.46 -8.08
CA ARG A 86 -31.22 25.43 -7.43
C ARG A 86 -29.87 25.54 -8.13
N VAL A 87 -29.54 24.58 -9.00
CA VAL A 87 -28.27 24.52 -9.71
C VAL A 87 -28.53 24.73 -11.19
N ALA A 88 -27.80 25.63 -11.82
CA ALA A 88 -28.04 25.99 -13.22
C ALA A 88 -27.40 24.97 -14.18
N ASP A 89 -26.16 24.59 -13.91
CA ASP A 89 -25.35 23.73 -14.75
C ASP A 89 -25.71 22.24 -14.60
N GLU A 90 -25.64 21.50 -15.70
CA GLU A 90 -26.02 20.09 -15.71
C GLU A 90 -25.04 19.21 -14.94
N GLU A 91 -23.77 19.60 -14.84
CA GLU A 91 -22.77 18.87 -14.06
C GLU A 91 -23.07 18.95 -12.56
N GLY A 92 -23.35 20.15 -12.07
CA GLY A 92 -23.77 20.37 -10.70
C GLY A 92 -25.09 19.69 -10.38
N LYS A 93 -26.03 19.61 -11.32
CA LYS A 93 -27.26 18.79 -11.15
C LYS A 93 -26.96 17.30 -11.04
N ARG A 94 -25.99 16.77 -11.79
CA ARG A 94 -25.52 15.38 -11.64
C ARG A 94 -24.92 15.19 -10.25
N ALA A 95 -24.04 16.07 -9.80
CA ALA A 95 -23.44 16.02 -8.46
C ALA A 95 -24.49 16.10 -7.33
N VAL A 96 -25.51 16.96 -7.48
CA VAL A 96 -26.65 17.02 -6.56
C VAL A 96 -27.39 15.69 -6.53
N ARG A 97 -27.71 15.13 -7.70
CA ARG A 97 -28.38 13.83 -7.77
C ARG A 97 -27.56 12.75 -7.08
N ASP A 98 -26.27 12.65 -7.34
CA ASP A 98 -25.40 11.62 -6.76
C ASP A 98 -25.29 11.78 -5.24
N SER A 99 -25.17 13.01 -4.76
CA SER A 99 -25.18 13.32 -3.32
C SER A 99 -26.48 12.88 -2.65
N LEU A 100 -27.64 13.18 -3.27
CA LEU A 100 -28.94 12.77 -2.75
C LEU A 100 -29.13 11.26 -2.76
N VAL A 101 -28.66 10.55 -3.79
CA VAL A 101 -28.69 9.09 -3.84
C VAL A 101 -27.86 8.50 -2.71
N PHE A 102 -26.65 9.03 -2.49
CA PHE A 102 -25.80 8.61 -1.38
C PHE A 102 -26.49 8.84 -0.03
N GLU A 103 -26.93 10.05 0.26
CA GLU A 103 -27.58 10.41 1.52
C GLU A 103 -28.86 9.59 1.79
N ALA A 104 -29.69 9.41 0.76
CA ALA A 104 -30.90 8.62 0.89
C ALA A 104 -30.60 7.14 1.20
N THR A 105 -29.61 6.57 0.50
CA THR A 105 -29.17 5.19 0.73
C THR A 105 -28.67 5.01 2.15
N GLN A 106 -27.84 5.95 2.64
CA GLN A 106 -27.34 5.89 4.02
C GLN A 106 -28.48 6.05 5.03
N ARG A 107 -29.45 6.95 4.80
CA ARG A 107 -30.61 7.13 5.68
C ARG A 107 -31.51 5.90 5.73
N LEU A 108 -31.66 5.17 4.61
CA LEU A 108 -32.43 3.93 4.59
C LEU A 108 -31.71 2.79 5.32
N ALA A 109 -30.38 2.75 5.25
CA ALA A 109 -29.57 1.76 5.98
C ALA A 109 -29.51 2.05 7.49
N ASP A 110 -29.33 3.33 7.87
CA ASP A 110 -29.37 3.80 9.26
C ASP A 110 -30.41 4.93 9.38
N PRO A 111 -31.66 4.62 9.76
CA PRO A 111 -32.70 5.63 9.94
C PRO A 111 -32.39 6.68 11.02
N ARG A 112 -31.55 6.33 12.01
CA ARG A 112 -31.22 7.20 13.13
C ARG A 112 -30.16 8.22 12.74
N ASN A 113 -29.03 7.78 12.19
CA ASN A 113 -27.89 8.65 11.94
C ASN A 113 -27.61 8.89 10.45
N GLY A 114 -28.11 8.04 9.54
CA GLY A 114 -27.82 8.11 8.11
C GLY A 114 -26.32 8.26 7.82
N CYS A 115 -25.97 9.19 6.94
CA CYS A 115 -24.58 9.48 6.59
C CYS A 115 -23.76 10.05 7.77
N CYS A 116 -24.39 10.66 8.79
CA CYS A 116 -23.66 11.14 9.98
C CYS A 116 -23.02 9.99 10.77
N GLY A 117 -23.66 8.82 10.81
CA GLY A 117 -23.08 7.63 11.44
C GLY A 117 -21.78 7.19 10.76
N LEU A 118 -21.76 7.23 9.41
CA LEU A 118 -20.57 6.95 8.62
C LEU A 118 -19.46 7.98 8.89
N ILE A 119 -19.80 9.27 8.91
CA ILE A 119 -18.83 10.35 9.18
C ILE A 119 -18.19 10.16 10.56
N LEU A 120 -18.98 9.92 11.60
CA LEU A 120 -18.49 9.70 12.96
C LEU A 120 -17.60 8.45 13.04
N GLY A 121 -17.98 7.36 12.37
CA GLY A 121 -17.16 6.16 12.28
C GLY A 121 -15.80 6.43 11.63
N LEU A 122 -15.76 7.19 10.53
CA LEU A 122 -14.52 7.58 9.86
C LEU A 122 -13.66 8.49 10.73
N GLN A 123 -14.25 9.48 11.41
CA GLN A 123 -13.54 10.37 12.32
C GLN A 123 -12.91 9.58 13.49
N ASN A 124 -13.64 8.64 14.08
CA ASN A 124 -13.11 7.77 15.13
C ASN A 124 -11.93 6.93 14.64
N ARG A 125 -12.00 6.41 13.40
CA ARG A 125 -10.87 5.66 12.79
C ARG A 125 -9.64 6.54 12.59
N VAL A 126 -9.81 7.79 12.15
CA VAL A 126 -8.70 8.76 12.04
C VAL A 126 -8.03 8.93 13.40
N VAL A 127 -8.80 9.20 14.45
CA VAL A 127 -8.29 9.39 15.81
C VAL A 127 -7.56 8.14 16.32
N GLN A 128 -8.13 6.95 16.10
CA GLN A 128 -7.51 5.68 16.51
C GLN A 128 -6.17 5.46 15.81
N THR A 129 -6.13 5.62 14.49
CA THR A 129 -4.90 5.48 13.70
C THR A 129 -3.84 6.48 14.13
N GLU A 130 -4.19 7.75 14.35
CA GLU A 130 -3.25 8.76 14.84
C GLU A 130 -2.70 8.43 16.22
N ALA A 131 -3.53 7.87 17.11
CA ALA A 131 -3.09 7.42 18.43
C ALA A 131 -2.13 6.22 18.35
N GLU A 132 -2.38 5.30 17.42
CA GLU A 132 -1.47 4.17 17.15
C GLU A 132 -0.13 4.65 16.61
N MET A 133 -0.11 5.57 15.66
CA MET A 133 1.13 6.17 15.15
C MET A 133 1.96 6.79 16.28
N LYS A 134 1.33 7.61 17.14
CA LYS A 134 2.01 8.23 18.29
C LYS A 134 2.59 7.19 19.26
N ARG A 135 1.89 6.09 19.51
CA ARG A 135 2.40 4.99 20.36
C ARG A 135 3.63 4.33 19.75
N LEU A 136 3.59 4.04 18.45
CA LEU A 136 4.70 3.43 17.75
C LEU A 136 5.91 4.36 17.70
N GLU A 137 5.71 5.65 17.41
CA GLU A 137 6.78 6.66 17.46
C GLU A 137 7.43 6.75 18.84
N SER A 138 6.64 6.73 19.92
CA SER A 138 7.15 6.71 21.29
C SER A 138 7.98 5.46 21.56
N THR A 139 7.49 4.29 21.13
CA THR A 139 8.17 3.00 21.30
C THR A 139 9.50 2.99 20.56
N ILE A 140 9.53 3.50 19.33
CA ILE A 140 10.76 3.60 18.53
C ILE A 140 11.77 4.49 19.25
N LYS A 141 11.36 5.68 19.71
CA LYS A 141 12.25 6.60 20.44
C LYS A 141 12.85 5.94 21.68
N GLU A 142 12.03 5.23 22.46
CA GLU A 142 12.48 4.51 23.65
C GLU A 142 13.51 3.41 23.29
N LEU A 143 13.22 2.60 22.28
CA LEU A 143 14.12 1.55 21.82
C LEU A 143 15.42 2.12 21.25
N THR A 144 15.38 3.23 20.51
CA THR A 144 16.58 3.91 20.02
C THR A 144 17.48 4.36 21.18
N VAL A 145 16.91 4.93 22.23
CA VAL A 145 17.65 5.35 23.42
C VAL A 145 18.25 4.13 24.15
N LYS A 146 17.47 3.07 24.38
CA LYS A 146 17.95 1.83 25.02
C LYS A 146 19.07 1.18 24.20
N ASN A 147 18.92 1.11 22.89
CA ASN A 147 19.94 0.57 21.99
C ASN A 147 21.21 1.42 22.05
N GLY A 148 21.10 2.75 22.11
CA GLY A 148 22.25 3.64 22.31
C GLY A 148 23.01 3.35 23.61
N PHE A 149 22.29 3.18 24.73
CA PHE A 149 22.90 2.80 26.01
C PHE A 149 23.58 1.43 25.97
N LEU A 150 22.93 0.42 25.40
CA LEU A 150 23.51 -0.92 25.25
C LEU A 150 24.78 -0.90 24.40
N MET A 151 24.78 -0.18 23.28
CA MET A 151 25.95 -0.04 22.42
C MET A 151 27.12 0.62 23.17
N ARG A 152 26.84 1.68 23.94
CA ARG A 152 27.84 2.35 24.79
C ARG A 152 28.43 1.39 25.83
N PHE A 153 27.57 0.64 26.52
CA PHE A 153 27.99 -0.34 27.53
C PHE A 153 28.90 -1.42 26.94
N VAL A 154 28.50 -2.03 25.81
CA VAL A 154 29.29 -3.06 25.12
C VAL A 154 30.65 -2.50 24.68
N GLN A 155 30.70 -1.26 24.18
CA GLN A 155 31.94 -0.62 23.76
C GLN A 155 32.90 -0.41 24.94
N THR A 156 32.41 0.06 26.09
CA THR A 156 33.22 0.24 27.30
C THR A 156 33.76 -1.10 27.83
N GLN A 157 32.94 -2.15 27.85
CA GLN A 157 33.39 -3.49 28.25
C GLN A 157 34.52 -4.01 27.35
N ARG A 158 34.42 -3.79 26.03
CA ARG A 158 35.45 -4.21 25.07
C ARG A 158 36.78 -3.48 25.27
N GLN A 159 36.75 -2.19 25.63
CA GLN A 159 37.95 -1.41 25.96
C GLN A 159 38.64 -1.91 27.24
N GLN A 160 37.86 -2.27 28.28
CA GLN A 160 38.42 -2.80 29.53
C GLN A 160 39.12 -4.16 29.34
N GLN A 161 38.59 -5.04 28.48
CA GLN A 161 39.24 -6.32 28.17
C GLN A 161 40.57 -6.14 27.40
N GLN A 162 40.71 -5.12 26.56
CA GLN A 162 41.98 -4.85 25.86
C GLN A 162 43.09 -4.34 26.80
N GLN A 163 42.73 -3.65 27.89
CA GLN A 163 43.70 -3.17 28.88
C GLN A 163 44.19 -4.25 29.87
N GLN A 164 43.53 -5.42 29.93
CA GLN A 164 43.92 -6.53 30.81
C GLN A 164 44.78 -7.60 30.12
N GLN A 165 45.35 -7.35 28.93
CA GLN A 165 46.44 -8.21 28.48
C GLN A 165 47.63 -8.05 29.45
N PRO A 166 48.07 -9.12 30.15
CA PRO A 166 49.30 -9.05 30.91
C PRO A 166 50.41 -8.78 29.90
N GLU A 167 51.22 -7.75 30.16
CA GLU A 167 52.50 -7.57 29.47
C GLU A 167 53.26 -8.89 29.64
N LYS A 168 53.30 -9.71 28.59
CA LYS A 168 54.20 -10.87 28.56
C LYS A 168 55.59 -10.29 28.43
N GLY A 169 56.16 -9.90 29.56
CA GLY A 169 57.58 -9.63 29.69
C GLY A 169 58.33 -10.84 29.16
N THR A 170 59.03 -10.65 28.05
CA THR A 170 59.96 -11.64 27.51
C THR A 170 61.15 -11.73 28.46
N ASN A 171 61.01 -12.53 29.52
CA ASN A 171 62.16 -12.95 30.32
C ASN A 171 62.65 -14.29 29.77
N TYR A 172 63.29 -14.25 28.61
CA TYR A 172 64.15 -15.33 28.13
C TYR A 172 65.59 -14.85 28.23
N VAL A 173 66.26 -15.28 29.29
CA VAL A 173 67.71 -15.21 29.43
C VAL A 173 68.31 -16.11 28.34
N ASN A 174 68.82 -15.53 27.26
CA ASN A 174 69.61 -16.26 26.28
C ASN A 174 71.02 -16.47 26.85
N HIS A 175 71.26 -17.64 27.43
CA HIS A 175 72.61 -18.14 27.62
C HIS A 175 73.00 -18.99 26.40
N ALA A 176 74.10 -18.60 25.76
CA ALA A 176 74.63 -19.17 24.53
C ALA A 176 74.98 -20.66 24.63
N LEU A 177 74.75 -21.41 23.54
CA LEU A 177 75.59 -22.54 23.17
C LEU A 177 75.89 -22.48 21.67
N HIS A 178 77.20 -22.40 21.39
CA HIS A 178 77.82 -22.56 20.10
C HIS A 178 77.59 -23.98 19.55
N ALA A 179 77.31 -24.09 18.25
CA ALA A 179 77.70 -25.24 17.45
C ALA A 179 77.76 -24.87 15.97
N ASN A 180 78.99 -24.72 15.47
CA ASN A 180 79.31 -24.85 14.05
C ASN A 180 79.20 -26.33 13.67
N ASN A 181 78.56 -26.67 12.55
CA ASN A 181 79.13 -27.68 11.64
C ASN A 181 78.53 -27.57 10.23
N ALA A 182 79.40 -27.74 9.26
CA ALA A 182 79.23 -27.49 7.84
C ALA A 182 78.56 -28.67 7.10
N THR A 183 77.70 -28.37 6.13
CA THR A 183 77.29 -29.35 5.12
C THR A 183 78.29 -29.30 3.97
N SER A 184 78.99 -30.42 3.76
CA SER A 184 79.87 -30.69 2.62
C SER A 184 79.08 -30.61 1.30
N MET A 185 79.55 -29.80 0.36
CA MET A 185 79.02 -29.69 -1.01
C MET A 185 79.89 -30.50 -1.99
N ASP A 186 79.25 -31.26 -2.89
CA ASP A 186 79.90 -31.88 -4.07
C ASP A 186 80.13 -30.80 -5.16
N PRO A 187 81.25 -30.85 -5.92
CA PRO A 187 81.61 -29.87 -6.96
C PRO A 187 80.58 -29.64 -8.10
N ARG A 188 79.48 -30.40 -8.17
CA ARG A 188 78.36 -30.14 -9.13
C ARG A 188 77.09 -29.55 -8.51
N GLY A 189 77.09 -29.18 -7.22
CA GLY A 189 76.12 -28.24 -6.66
C GLY A 189 74.67 -28.72 -6.48
N PHE A 190 74.42 -30.04 -6.36
CA PHE A 190 73.11 -30.58 -6.00
C PHE A 190 73.12 -31.24 -4.62
N PRO A 191 72.10 -31.01 -3.75
CA PRO A 191 72.00 -31.66 -2.46
C PRO A 191 71.74 -33.17 -2.64
N ASN A 192 72.52 -34.00 -1.95
CA ASN A 192 72.37 -35.45 -1.94
C ASN A 192 71.15 -35.87 -1.11
N ASN A 193 70.00 -36.04 -1.77
CA ASN A 193 68.83 -36.69 -1.20
C ASN A 193 69.02 -38.22 -1.26
N GLY A 194 69.67 -38.80 -0.24
CA GLY A 194 69.65 -40.24 -0.01
C GLY A 194 68.30 -40.68 0.53
N ASN A 195 67.33 -40.99 -0.34
CA ASN A 195 66.03 -41.53 0.07
C ASN A 195 66.04 -43.09 -0.03
N PRO A 196 65.94 -43.84 1.09
CA PRO A 196 66.14 -45.29 1.11
C PRO A 196 64.88 -46.17 0.99
N TRP A 197 63.71 -45.66 0.58
CA TRP A 197 62.50 -46.47 0.52
C TRP A 197 61.63 -46.11 -0.69
N ILE A 198 61.54 -47.02 -1.67
CA ILE A 198 60.37 -47.37 -2.51
C ILE A 198 60.77 -48.59 -3.36
N GLN A 199 59.96 -49.66 -3.25
CA GLN A 199 59.93 -50.84 -4.13
C GLN A 199 59.25 -50.52 -5.46
#